data_AF-A0A925DTJ4-F1
#
_entry.id   AF-A0A925DTJ4-F1
#
_cell.length_a   1.000
_cell.length_b   1.000
_cell.length_c   1.000
_cell.angle_alpha   90.00
_cell.angle_beta   90.00
_cell.angle_gamma   90.00
#
_symmetry.space_group_name_H-M   'P 1'
#
loop_
_entity.id
_entity.type
_entity.pdbx_description
1 polymer ?
#
loop_
_entity_poly.entity_id
_entity_poly.type
_entity_poly.pdbx_seq_one_letter_code
_entity_poly.pdbx_strand_id
1 'polypeptide(L)'
;MNRKKAIFSMFLLGGGLVTTFSGYKFYHISKTPDLLFLDGHKDLIADLAEIIIPRTNTPGAKDVKAEDAIITLLKNVADKKTQNNFIDGLKATERFSMNKYSKSFT
;
A
#
# COMPACT_ATOMS: atom_id res chain seq x y z
N MET A 1 -21.88 -22.67 37.91
CA MET A 1 -21.08 -22.30 36.72
C MET A 1 -21.76 -22.82 35.45
N ASN A 2 -22.34 -21.93 34.64
CA ASN A 2 -23.20 -22.29 33.49
C ASN A 2 -22.37 -22.64 32.25
N ARG A 3 -22.06 -23.94 32.10
CA ARG A 3 -21.19 -24.50 31.03
C ARG A 3 -21.62 -24.11 29.61
N LYS A 4 -22.93 -23.97 29.38
CA LYS A 4 -23.51 -23.53 28.10
C LYS A 4 -23.13 -22.07 27.74
N LYS A 5 -23.03 -21.17 28.74
CA LYS A 5 -22.62 -19.78 28.51
C LYS A 5 -21.13 -19.68 28.20
N ALA A 6 -20.30 -20.52 28.83
CA ALA A 6 -18.85 -20.55 28.61
C ALA A 6 -18.48 -21.03 27.18
N ILE A 7 -19.18 -22.06 26.68
CA ILE A 7 -18.98 -22.55 25.31
C ILE A 7 -19.43 -21.50 24.29
N PHE A 8 -20.57 -20.85 24.52
CA PHE A 8 -21.06 -19.79 23.64
C PHE A 8 -20.13 -18.56 23.62
N SER A 9 -19.56 -18.17 24.77
CA SER A 9 -18.55 -17.09 24.83
C SER A 9 -17.24 -17.47 24.14
N MET A 10 -16.81 -18.73 24.22
CA MET A 10 -15.64 -19.22 23.46
C MET A 10 -15.91 -19.24 21.96
N PHE A 11 -17.13 -19.57 21.52
CA PHE A 11 -17.52 -19.48 20.11
C PHE A 11 -17.58 -18.04 19.59
N LEU A 12 -18.07 -17.08 20.38
CA LEU A 12 -18.06 -15.67 20.00
C LEU A 12 -16.64 -15.10 19.91
N LEU A 13 -15.78 -15.43 20.88
CA LEU A 13 -14.39 -14.99 20.88
C LEU A 13 -13.57 -15.69 19.78
N GLY A 14 -13.74 -17.00 19.59
CA GLY A 14 -13.03 -17.76 18.54
C GLY A 14 -13.57 -17.51 17.13
N GLY A 15 -14.90 -17.44 16.97
CA GLY A 15 -15.56 -17.21 15.69
C GLY A 15 -15.42 -15.78 15.16
N GLY A 16 -15.38 -14.78 16.05
CA GLY A 16 -15.13 -13.38 15.68
C GLY A 16 -13.72 -13.14 15.14
N LEU A 17 -12.72 -13.85 15.68
CA LEU A 17 -11.33 -13.73 15.23
C LEU A 17 -11.08 -14.39 13.87
N VAL A 18 -11.72 -15.54 13.59
CA VAL A 18 -11.54 -16.24 12.29
C VAL A 18 -12.22 -15.49 11.14
N THR A 19 -13.41 -14.92 11.38
CA THR A 19 -14.17 -14.19 10.34
C THR A 19 -13.51 -12.87 9.96
N THR A 20 -12.90 -12.15 10.92
CA THR A 20 -12.19 -10.90 10.64
C THR A 20 -10.89 -11.11 9.84
N PHE A 21 -10.08 -12.12 10.19
CA PHE A 21 -8.87 -12.44 9.42
C PHE A 21 -9.17 -12.95 8.00
N SER A 22 -10.18 -13.82 7.87
CA SER A 22 -10.59 -14.35 6.56
C SER A 22 -11.21 -13.27 5.67
N GLY A 23 -12.10 -12.44 6.24
CA GLY A 23 -12.75 -11.33 5.53
C GLY A 23 -11.77 -10.26 5.06
N TYR A 24 -10.80 -9.88 5.90
CA TYR A 24 -9.75 -8.93 5.51
C TYR A 24 -8.90 -9.46 4.33
N LYS A 25 -8.52 -10.73 4.39
CA LYS A 25 -7.73 -11.39 3.34
C LYS A 25 -8.51 -11.51 2.02
N PHE A 26 -9.81 -11.81 2.09
CA PHE A 26 -10.67 -11.92 0.90
C PHE A 26 -10.95 -10.55 0.25
N TYR A 27 -11.16 -9.52 1.06
CA TYR A 27 -11.31 -8.15 0.57
C TYR A 27 -10.05 -7.63 -0.12
N HIS A 28 -8.87 -7.91 0.43
CA HIS A 28 -7.58 -7.56 -0.19
C HIS A 28 -7.30 -8.29 -1.50
N ILE A 29 -7.81 -9.52 -1.66
CA ILE A 29 -7.69 -10.30 -2.92
C ILE A 29 -8.65 -9.79 -4.01
N SER A 30 -9.82 -9.28 -3.63
CA SER A 30 -10.85 -8.84 -4.59
C SER A 30 -10.76 -7.37 -4.99
N LYS A 31 -9.94 -6.55 -4.32
CA LYS A 31 -9.80 -5.12 -4.62
C LYS A 31 -9.13 -4.93 -5.99
N THR A 32 -9.82 -4.25 -6.89
CA THR A 32 -9.26 -3.85 -8.19
C THR A 32 -8.25 -2.72 -7.98
N PRO A 33 -6.99 -2.87 -8.44
CA PRO A 33 -5.98 -1.84 -8.28
C PRO A 33 -6.28 -0.62 -9.14
N ASP A 34 -6.11 0.55 -8.55
CA ASP A 34 -6.33 1.86 -9.18
C ASP A 34 -5.07 2.29 -9.93
N LEU A 35 -4.91 1.80 -11.16
CA LEU A 35 -3.72 2.07 -11.97
C LEU A 35 -3.64 3.52 -12.46
N LEU A 36 -4.78 4.23 -12.52
CA LEU A 36 -4.83 5.65 -12.89
C LEU A 36 -4.23 6.54 -11.81
N PHE A 37 -4.36 6.12 -10.54
CA PHE A 37 -3.69 6.80 -9.43
C PHE A 37 -2.17 6.89 -9.62
N LEU A 38 -1.54 5.84 -10.16
CA LEU A 38 -0.08 5.82 -10.40
C LEU A 38 0.36 6.89 -11.40
N ASP A 39 -0.43 7.10 -12.47
CA ASP A 39 -0.12 8.12 -13.47
C ASP A 39 -0.27 9.53 -12.92
N GLY A 40 -1.28 9.75 -12.08
CA GLY A 40 -1.53 11.04 -11.43
C GLY A 40 -0.52 11.40 -10.33
N HIS A 41 0.25 10.43 -9.82
CA HIS A 41 1.21 10.62 -8.73
C HIS A 41 2.64 10.24 -9.15
N LYS A 42 2.95 10.40 -10.43
CA LYS A 42 4.29 10.12 -10.98
C LYS A 42 5.37 10.93 -10.28
N ASP A 43 5.12 12.22 -10.02
CA ASP A 43 6.09 13.11 -9.36
C ASP A 43 6.42 12.62 -7.94
N LEU A 44 5.42 12.13 -7.21
CA LEU A 44 5.63 11.55 -5.87
C LEU A 44 6.50 10.29 -5.93
N ILE A 45 6.29 9.43 -6.93
CA ILE A 45 7.13 8.24 -7.13
C ILE A 45 8.56 8.67 -7.47
N ALA A 46 8.72 9.71 -8.30
CA ALA A 46 10.02 10.25 -8.66
C ALA A 46 10.76 10.85 -7.46
N ASP A 47 10.08 11.64 -6.61
CA ASP A 47 10.63 12.19 -5.37
C ASP A 47 11.05 11.08 -4.40
N LEU A 48 10.19 10.09 -4.21
CA LEU A 48 10.48 8.97 -3.32
C LEU A 48 11.68 8.16 -3.83
N ALA A 49 11.75 7.90 -5.13
CA ALA A 49 12.87 7.19 -5.74
C ALA A 49 14.17 8.00 -5.63
N GLU A 50 14.12 9.33 -5.80
CA GLU A 50 15.28 10.22 -5.65
C GLU A 50 15.79 10.26 -4.21
N ILE A 51 14.91 10.19 -3.22
CA ILE A 51 15.33 10.12 -1.81
C ILE A 51 16.09 8.81 -1.53
N ILE A 52 15.71 7.71 -2.19
CA ILE A 52 16.36 6.41 -2.02
C ILE A 52 17.68 6.33 -2.81
N ILE A 53 17.68 6.81 -4.05
CA ILE A 53 18.85 6.84 -4.94
C ILE A 53 19.06 8.28 -5.40
N PRO A 54 19.66 9.14 -4.53
CA PRO A 54 19.87 10.53 -4.87
C PRO A 54 21.01 10.67 -5.88
N ARG A 55 20.94 11.73 -6.67
CA ARG A 55 22.07 12.14 -7.49
C ARG A 55 23.30 12.43 -6.63
N THR A 56 24.42 11.81 -6.99
CA THR A 56 25.73 12.05 -6.38
C THR A 56 26.74 12.34 -7.48
N ASN A 57 27.85 11.59 -7.53
CA ASN A 57 28.79 11.61 -8.66
C ASN A 57 28.23 10.81 -9.86
N THR A 58 27.20 10.00 -9.64
CA THR A 58 26.44 9.29 -10.65
C THR A 58 25.01 9.84 -10.76
N PRO A 59 24.34 9.66 -11.91
CA PRO A 59 22.93 10.01 -12.07
C PRO A 59 22.05 9.40 -10.96
N GLY A 60 21.11 10.19 -10.43
CA GLY A 60 20.08 9.77 -9.48
C GLY A 60 18.87 9.14 -10.15
N ALA A 61 17.88 8.75 -9.35
CA ALA A 61 16.67 8.09 -9.84
C ALA A 61 15.87 8.94 -10.83
N LYS A 62 15.72 10.25 -10.57
CA LYS A 62 15.03 11.19 -11.48
C LYS A 62 15.78 11.41 -12.77
N ASP A 63 17.11 11.43 -12.71
CA ASP A 63 17.94 11.64 -13.90
C ASP A 63 17.73 10.53 -14.94
N VAL A 64 17.41 9.33 -14.48
CA VAL A 64 17.15 8.16 -15.33
C VAL A 64 15.66 7.85 -15.50
N LYS A 65 14.77 8.71 -14.98
CA LYS A 65 13.31 8.51 -14.98
C LYS A 65 12.89 7.16 -14.40
N ALA A 66 13.47 6.79 -13.26
CA ALA A 66 13.18 5.53 -12.61
C ALA A 66 11.68 5.33 -12.34
N GLU A 67 10.94 6.42 -12.11
CA GLU A 67 9.49 6.40 -11.93
C GLU A 67 8.74 5.82 -13.13
N ASP A 68 9.19 6.07 -14.36
CA ASP A 68 8.57 5.51 -15.57
C ASP A 68 8.73 3.99 -15.64
N ALA A 69 9.92 3.51 -15.28
CA ALA A 69 10.20 2.08 -15.19
C ALA A 69 9.37 1.41 -14.09
N ILE A 70 9.28 2.03 -12.91
CA ILE A 70 8.48 1.54 -11.78
C ILE A 70 7.01 1.43 -12.17
N ILE A 71 6.42 2.48 -12.75
CA ILE A 71 5.01 2.48 -13.17
C ILE A 71 4.77 1.40 -14.24
N THR A 72 5.68 1.26 -15.21
CA THR A 72 5.59 0.24 -16.25
C THR A 72 5.64 -1.18 -15.67
N LEU A 73 6.55 -1.45 -14.74
CA LEU A 73 6.66 -2.74 -14.06
C LEU A 73 5.41 -3.05 -13.23
N LEU A 74 4.89 -2.06 -12.51
CA LEU A 74 3.66 -2.22 -11.73
C LEU A 74 2.46 -2.53 -12.62
N LYS A 75 2.30 -1.84 -13.76
CA LYS A 75 1.17 -2.04 -14.66
C LYS A 75 1.23 -3.37 -15.42
N ASN A 76 2.41 -3.74 -15.90
CA ASN A 76 2.55 -4.84 -16.87
C ASN A 76 3.00 -6.16 -16.25
N VAL A 77 3.68 -6.13 -15.09
CA VAL A 77 4.34 -7.32 -14.52
C VAL A 77 3.83 -7.67 -13.13
N ALA A 78 3.57 -6.67 -12.29
CA ALA A 78 3.19 -6.92 -10.90
C ALA A 78 1.80 -7.57 -10.77
N ASP A 79 1.64 -8.47 -9.79
CA ASP A 79 0.35 -9.04 -9.46
C ASP A 79 -0.55 -8.02 -8.74
N LYS A 80 -1.87 -8.25 -8.77
CA LYS A 80 -2.85 -7.32 -8.18
C LYS A 80 -2.57 -7.00 -6.71
N LYS A 81 -2.05 -7.96 -5.95
CA LYS A 81 -1.69 -7.76 -4.55
C LYS A 81 -0.57 -6.74 -4.43
N THR A 82 0.50 -6.89 -5.20
CA THR A 82 1.62 -5.95 -5.20
C THR A 82 1.20 -4.57 -5.70
N GLN A 83 0.37 -4.51 -6.76
CA GLN A 83 -0.19 -3.24 -7.26
C GLN A 83 -0.97 -2.50 -6.15
N ASN A 84 -1.90 -3.18 -5.49
CA ASN A 84 -2.67 -2.59 -4.39
C ASN A 84 -1.80 -2.17 -3.21
N ASN A 85 -0.85 -3.02 -2.79
CA ASN A 85 0.06 -2.71 -1.69
C ASN A 85 0.91 -1.47 -1.98
N PHE A 86 1.40 -1.34 -3.21
CA PHE A 86 2.18 -0.18 -3.62
C PHE A 86 1.34 1.10 -3.60
N ILE A 87 0.14 1.08 -4.20
CA ILE A 87 -0.79 2.22 -4.21
C ILE A 87 -1.20 2.62 -2.78
N ASP A 88 -1.58 1.65 -1.95
CA ASP A 88 -1.98 1.91 -0.57
C ASP A 88 -0.79 2.44 0.26
N GLY A 89 0.43 2.00 -0.05
CA GLY A 89 1.68 2.53 0.49
C GLY A 89 1.91 4.00 0.11
N LEU A 90 1.78 4.36 -1.17
CA LEU A 90 1.91 5.76 -1.62
C LEU A 90 0.91 6.68 -0.91
N LYS A 91 -0.37 6.26 -0.85
CA LYS A 91 -1.42 7.00 -0.14
C LYS A 91 -1.12 7.15 1.36
N ALA A 92 -0.50 6.13 1.97
CA ALA A 92 -0.09 6.19 3.37
C ALA A 92 1.06 7.19 3.58
N THR A 93 2.04 7.24 2.67
CA THR A 93 3.14 8.19 2.70
C THR A 93 2.65 9.63 2.60
N GLU A 94 1.75 9.94 1.65
CA GLU A 94 1.15 11.28 1.53
C GLU A 94 0.40 11.67 2.79
N ARG A 95 -0.46 10.78 3.28
CA ARG A 95 -1.23 11.01 4.50
C ARG A 95 -0.31 11.23 5.70
N PHE A 96 0.78 10.49 5.79
CA PHE A 96 1.77 10.67 6.85
C PHE A 96 2.45 12.05 6.75
N SER A 97 2.87 12.45 5.55
CA SER A 97 3.48 13.76 5.33
C SER A 97 2.53 14.90 5.73
N MET A 98 1.27 14.81 5.27
CA MET A 98 0.25 15.80 5.58
C MET A 98 -0.05 15.84 7.08
N ASN A 99 -0.24 14.69 7.73
CA ASN A 99 -0.57 14.64 9.15
C ASN A 99 0.56 15.13 10.05
N LYS A 100 1.82 14.82 9.70
CA LYS A 100 2.98 15.12 10.55
C LYS A 100 3.58 16.49 10.28
N TYR A 101 3.59 16.92 9.03
CA TYR A 101 4.28 18.13 8.58
C TYR A 101 3.33 19.19 8.01
N SER A 102 2.02 18.90 7.88
CA SER A 102 1.02 19.79 7.26
C SER A 102 1.39 20.18 5.83
N LYS A 103 2.08 19.29 5.12
CA LYS A 103 2.56 19.49 3.75
C LYS A 103 2.35 18.22 2.92
N SER A 104 2.16 18.42 1.62
CA SER A 104 2.30 17.33 0.65
C SER A 104 3.69 16.71 0.74
N PHE A 105 3.85 15.47 0.26
CA PHE A 105 5.14 14.81 0.25
C PHE A 105 6.08 15.40 -0.82
N THR A 106 5.54 15.66 -2.01
CA THR A 106 6.12 16.49 -3.08
C THR A 106 6.00 17.96 -2.71
#